data_AF-E4XA43-F1
#
_entry.id   AF-E4XA43-F1
#
_cell.length_a   1.000
_cell.length_b   1.000
_cell.length_c   1.000
_cell.angle_alpha   90.00
_cell.angle_beta   90.00
_cell.angle_gamma   90.00
#
_symmetry.space_group_name_H-M   'P 1'
#
loop_
_entity.id
_entity.type
_entity.pdbx_description
1 polymer ?
#
loop_
_entity_poly.entity_id
_entity_poly.type
_entity_poly.pdbx_seq_one_letter_code
_entity_poly.pdbx_strand_id
1 'polypeptide(L)'
;MNTVKDDEVIRTRLLLDGEGAGDDRKLTLLLKSFLRWCNSAEPDQAAGQKILQMLDQAEYQVKKLTMIAKANERQRQKYLDNEKDVEVEMSQASKMIEKATAELIDARKYKSNQQEYDAFAKIINKHPDRATSNAEIAKIKEDVDALTIEKDGLDAKLNERRKEVHVLLQAIHGLEQKMRRVEAENAVEIMDITMDDDEEED
;
A
#
# COMPACT_ATOMS: atom_id res chain seq x y z
N MET A 1 -34.26 -15.74 26.98
CA MET A 1 -34.78 -15.83 28.36
C MET A 1 -35.43 -17.19 28.68
N ASN A 2 -35.98 -17.92 27.70
CA ASN A 2 -36.49 -19.29 27.92
C ASN A 2 -35.39 -20.39 27.98
N THR A 3 -34.30 -20.24 27.22
CA THR A 3 -33.20 -21.23 27.19
C THR A 3 -32.48 -21.41 28.53
N VAL A 4 -32.33 -20.33 29.30
CA VAL A 4 -31.70 -20.37 30.64
C VAL A 4 -32.57 -21.10 31.66
N LYS A 5 -33.91 -20.99 31.55
CA LYS A 5 -34.85 -21.73 32.40
C LYS A 5 -34.90 -23.21 32.03
N ASP A 6 -34.88 -23.53 30.74
CA ASP A 6 -34.86 -24.92 30.28
C ASP A 6 -33.57 -25.62 30.72
N ASP A 7 -32.42 -24.95 30.64
CA ASP A 7 -31.14 -25.49 31.15
C ASP A 7 -31.16 -25.69 32.67
N GLU A 8 -31.81 -24.80 33.43
CA GLU A 8 -31.99 -24.97 34.88
C GLU A 8 -32.90 -26.14 35.22
N VAL A 9 -33.99 -26.34 34.47
CA VAL A 9 -34.92 -27.47 34.64
C VAL A 9 -34.25 -28.80 34.27
N ILE A 10 -33.46 -28.81 33.20
CA ILE A 10 -32.69 -29.98 32.79
C ILE A 10 -31.62 -30.31 33.83
N ARG A 11 -30.91 -29.30 34.35
CA ARG A 11 -29.89 -29.46 35.40
C ARG A 11 -30.50 -29.98 36.70
N THR A 12 -31.64 -29.42 37.14
CA THR A 12 -32.34 -29.91 38.34
C THR A 12 -32.88 -31.32 38.15
N ARG A 13 -33.40 -31.66 36.97
CA ARG A 13 -33.87 -33.02 36.69
C ARG A 13 -32.74 -34.05 36.63
N LEU A 14 -31.61 -33.71 36.03
CA LEU A 14 -30.39 -34.55 36.04
C LEU A 14 -29.82 -34.73 37.45
N LEU A 15 -29.91 -33.72 38.31
CA LEU A 15 -29.47 -33.80 39.71
C LEU A 15 -30.46 -34.60 40.59
N LEU A 16 -31.76 -34.52 40.31
CA LEU A 16 -32.82 -35.24 41.03
C LEU A 16 -32.91 -36.73 40.62
N ASP A 17 -32.88 -37.02 39.31
CA ASP A 17 -32.90 -38.40 38.76
C ASP A 17 -31.50 -39.04 38.71
N GLY A 18 -30.44 -38.30 39.04
CA GLY A 18 -29.05 -38.72 38.85
C GLY A 18 -28.60 -39.92 39.69
N GLU A 19 -29.09 -40.08 40.92
CA GLU A 19 -28.88 -41.26 41.79
C GLU A 19 -29.42 -41.01 43.23
N GLY A 20 -29.72 -39.76 43.61
CA GLY A 20 -29.97 -39.35 45.01
C GLY A 20 -31.28 -39.80 45.65
N ALA A 21 -32.41 -39.81 44.93
CA ALA A 21 -33.70 -40.19 45.51
C ALA A 21 -33.91 -41.71 45.61
N GLY A 22 -33.25 -42.48 44.73
CA GLY A 22 -33.37 -43.93 44.67
C GLY A 22 -32.60 -44.62 45.80
N ASP A 23 -31.38 -44.16 46.07
CA ASP A 23 -30.51 -44.80 47.06
C ASP A 23 -30.87 -44.42 48.50
N ASP A 24 -31.32 -43.19 48.75
CA ASP A 24 -31.89 -42.79 50.05
C ASP A 24 -33.14 -43.62 50.42
N ARG A 25 -34.00 -43.89 49.43
CA ARG A 25 -35.17 -44.77 49.59
C ARG A 25 -34.76 -46.22 49.87
N LYS A 26 -33.70 -46.72 49.23
CA LYS A 26 -33.16 -48.07 49.49
C LYS A 26 -32.54 -48.17 50.88
N LEU A 27 -31.78 -47.17 51.32
CA LEU A 27 -31.21 -47.09 52.67
C LEU A 27 -32.29 -47.01 53.75
N THR A 28 -33.32 -46.20 53.51
CA THR A 28 -34.49 -46.11 54.39
C THR A 28 -35.23 -47.45 54.49
N LEU A 29 -35.35 -48.19 53.39
CA LEU A 29 -35.96 -49.52 53.36
C LEU A 29 -35.10 -50.56 54.09
N LEU A 30 -33.78 -50.54 53.88
CA LEU A 30 -32.82 -51.37 54.61
C LEU A 30 -32.94 -51.16 56.12
N LEU A 31 -32.95 -49.90 56.57
CA LEU A 31 -33.09 -49.53 57.98
C LEU A 31 -34.41 -50.03 58.57
N LYS A 32 -35.53 -49.84 57.87
CA LYS A 32 -36.85 -50.33 58.31
C LYS A 32 -36.90 -51.86 58.39
N SER A 33 -36.34 -52.56 57.40
CA SER A 33 -36.28 -54.02 57.40
C SER A 33 -35.38 -54.56 58.52
N PHE A 34 -34.24 -53.91 58.78
CA PHE A 34 -33.35 -54.25 59.87
C PHE A 34 -34.02 -54.07 61.24
N LEU A 35 -34.63 -52.90 61.49
CA LEU A 35 -35.35 -52.64 62.74
C LEU A 35 -36.52 -53.61 62.95
N ARG A 36 -37.24 -53.97 61.89
CA ARG A 36 -38.32 -54.96 61.97
C ARG A 36 -37.79 -56.36 62.30
N TRP A 37 -36.65 -56.74 61.74
CA TRP A 37 -36.00 -58.02 62.01
C TRP A 37 -35.47 -58.12 63.44
N CYS A 38 -34.85 -57.05 63.97
CA CYS A 38 -34.36 -56.99 65.35
C CYS A 38 -35.48 -57.06 66.40
N ASN A 39 -36.67 -56.54 66.09
CA ASN A 39 -37.83 -56.56 66.99
C ASN A 39 -38.74 -57.78 66.77
N SER A 40 -38.32 -58.75 65.96
CA SER A 40 -39.05 -60.00 65.75
C SER A 40 -38.87 -60.94 66.94
N ALA A 41 -39.95 -61.52 67.46
CA ALA A 41 -39.89 -62.51 68.55
C ALA A 41 -39.17 -63.80 68.12
N GLU A 42 -39.25 -64.15 66.84
CA GLU A 42 -38.45 -65.19 66.18
C GLU A 42 -37.80 -64.60 64.93
N PRO A 43 -36.50 -64.31 64.93
CA PRO A 43 -35.83 -63.73 63.77
C PRO A 43 -35.70 -64.77 62.65
N ASP A 44 -36.36 -64.51 61.52
CA ASP A 44 -36.27 -65.34 60.32
C ASP A 44 -34.88 -65.21 59.67
N GLN A 45 -34.24 -66.35 59.41
CA GLN A 45 -32.92 -66.42 58.77
C GLN A 45 -32.95 -65.93 57.32
N ALA A 46 -34.06 -66.13 56.60
CA ALA A 46 -34.21 -65.65 55.23
C ALA A 46 -34.34 -64.12 55.18
N ALA A 47 -35.08 -63.52 56.12
CA ALA A 47 -35.12 -62.07 56.29
C ALA A 47 -33.74 -61.47 56.61
N GLY A 48 -32.93 -62.13 57.45
CA GLY A 48 -31.56 -61.73 57.75
C GLY A 48 -30.64 -61.77 56.52
N GLN A 49 -30.70 -62.83 55.73
CA GLN A 49 -29.94 -62.91 54.46
C GLN A 49 -30.35 -61.82 53.47
N LYS A 50 -31.64 -61.49 53.39
CA LYS A 50 -32.14 -60.42 52.53
C LYS A 50 -31.60 -59.05 52.96
N ILE A 51 -31.50 -58.79 54.26
CA ILE A 51 -30.90 -57.54 54.79
C ILE A 51 -29.41 -57.46 54.43
N LEU A 52 -28.66 -58.56 54.56
CA LEU A 52 -27.25 -58.62 54.15
C LEU A 52 -27.07 -58.33 52.66
N GLN A 53 -27.88 -58.94 51.79
CA GLN A 53 -27.85 -58.65 50.35
C GLN A 53 -28.14 -57.18 50.03
N MET A 54 -29.07 -56.55 50.76
CA MET A 54 -29.38 -55.13 50.59
C MET A 54 -28.23 -54.22 51.06
N LEU A 55 -27.49 -54.64 52.10
CA LEU A 55 -26.27 -53.96 52.55
C LEU A 55 -25.14 -54.08 51.51
N ASP A 56 -24.88 -55.28 51.00
CA ASP A 56 -23.87 -55.52 49.95
C ASP A 56 -24.13 -54.66 48.70
N GLN A 57 -25.40 -54.55 48.31
CA GLN A 57 -25.81 -53.69 47.20
C GLN A 57 -25.54 -52.21 47.48
N ALA A 58 -25.83 -51.74 48.70
CA ALA A 58 -25.56 -50.35 49.09
C ALA A 58 -24.04 -50.06 49.09
N GLU A 59 -23.22 -50.96 49.63
CA GLU A 59 -21.76 -50.82 49.59
C GLU A 59 -21.22 -50.79 48.16
N TYR A 60 -21.75 -51.64 47.28
CA TYR A 60 -21.38 -51.63 45.86
C TYR A 60 -21.72 -50.30 45.19
N GLN A 61 -22.91 -49.73 45.45
CA GLN A 61 -23.28 -48.42 44.90
C GLN A 61 -22.32 -47.32 45.37
N VAL A 62 -21.97 -47.29 46.66
CA VAL A 62 -21.00 -46.30 47.20
C VAL A 62 -19.63 -46.42 46.50
N LYS A 63 -19.14 -47.65 46.31
CA LYS A 63 -17.87 -47.90 45.60
C LYS A 63 -17.94 -47.44 44.15
N LYS A 64 -19.04 -47.76 43.44
CA LYS A 64 -19.30 -47.34 42.06
C LYS A 64 -19.32 -45.81 41.94
N LEU A 65 -20.10 -45.14 42.79
CA LEU A 65 -20.21 -43.67 42.83
C LEU A 65 -18.85 -43.02 43.08
N THR A 66 -18.06 -43.56 44.00
CA THR A 66 -16.71 -43.05 44.28
C THR A 66 -15.78 -43.19 43.07
N MET A 67 -15.87 -44.30 42.32
CA MET A 67 -15.11 -44.47 41.08
C MET A 67 -15.55 -43.51 39.99
N ILE A 68 -16.87 -43.31 39.81
CA ILE A 68 -17.43 -42.35 38.86
C ILE A 68 -16.97 -40.93 39.21
N ALA A 69 -17.04 -40.53 40.47
CA ALA A 69 -16.56 -39.22 40.93
C ALA A 69 -15.07 -39.01 40.59
N LYS A 70 -14.22 -40.02 40.84
CA LYS A 70 -12.79 -39.99 40.46
C LYS A 70 -12.58 -39.94 38.95
N ALA A 71 -13.40 -40.65 38.17
CA ALA A 71 -13.33 -40.62 36.71
C ALA A 71 -13.74 -39.25 36.16
N ASN A 72 -14.82 -38.67 36.68
CA ASN A 72 -15.30 -37.34 36.33
C ASN A 72 -14.26 -36.26 36.66
N GLU A 73 -13.58 -36.37 37.79
CA GLU A 73 -12.52 -35.43 38.16
C GLU A 73 -11.33 -35.50 37.19
N ARG A 74 -10.92 -36.70 36.78
CA ARG A 74 -9.89 -36.87 35.73
C ARG A 74 -10.34 -36.30 34.39
N GLN A 75 -11.60 -36.51 34.03
CA GLN A 75 -12.15 -36.00 32.78
C GLN A 75 -12.27 -34.47 32.79
N ARG A 76 -12.65 -33.88 33.92
CA ARG A 76 -12.65 -32.43 34.15
C ARG A 76 -11.25 -31.85 33.96
N GLN A 77 -10.22 -32.47 34.53
CA GLN A 77 -8.84 -32.02 34.35
C GLN A 77 -8.41 -32.07 32.89
N LYS A 78 -8.75 -33.15 32.16
CA LYS A 78 -8.46 -33.24 30.72
C LYS A 78 -9.15 -32.14 29.91
N TYR A 79 -10.38 -31.76 30.26
CA TYR A 79 -11.05 -30.66 29.58
C TYR A 79 -10.38 -29.31 29.85
N LEU A 80 -9.90 -29.08 31.08
CA LEU A 80 -9.13 -27.87 31.40
C LEU A 80 -7.79 -27.81 30.66
N ASP A 81 -7.14 -28.95 30.48
CA ASP A 81 -5.87 -29.01 29.73
C ASP A 81 -6.13 -28.78 28.24
N ASN A 82 -7.16 -29.41 27.67
CA ASN A 82 -7.58 -29.17 26.28
C ASN A 82 -7.99 -27.72 26.04
N GLU A 83 -8.66 -27.06 27.00
CA GLU A 83 -9.03 -25.65 26.89
C GLU A 83 -7.79 -24.76 26.74
N LYS A 84 -6.74 -25.00 27.55
CA LYS A 84 -5.47 -24.28 27.44
C LYS A 84 -4.78 -24.53 26.11
N ASP A 85 -4.78 -25.77 25.63
CA ASP A 85 -4.17 -26.11 24.34
C ASP A 85 -4.89 -25.37 23.19
N VAL A 86 -6.22 -25.34 23.22
CA VAL A 86 -7.03 -24.58 22.25
C VAL A 86 -6.74 -23.08 22.34
N GLU A 87 -6.60 -22.49 23.53
CA GLU A 87 -6.22 -21.07 23.68
C GLU A 87 -4.85 -20.77 23.06
N VAL A 88 -3.88 -21.66 23.24
CA VAL A 88 -2.54 -21.52 22.65
C VAL A 88 -2.62 -21.60 21.13
N GLU A 89 -3.33 -22.57 20.58
CA GLU A 89 -3.54 -22.70 19.13
C GLU A 89 -4.26 -21.49 18.55
N MET A 90 -5.30 -20.98 19.22
CA MET A 90 -5.99 -19.76 18.82
C MET A 90 -5.06 -18.55 18.80
N SER A 91 -4.22 -18.37 19.82
CA SER A 91 -3.23 -17.29 19.85
C SER A 91 -2.21 -17.40 18.71
N GLN A 92 -1.76 -18.61 18.41
CA GLN A 92 -0.85 -18.86 17.29
C GLN A 92 -1.51 -18.57 15.94
N ALA A 93 -2.76 -19.01 15.74
CA ALA A 93 -3.53 -18.73 14.54
C ALA A 93 -3.75 -17.23 14.33
N SER A 94 -4.10 -16.49 15.39
CA SER A 94 -4.21 -15.02 15.33
C SER A 94 -2.89 -14.35 14.89
N LYS A 95 -1.75 -14.79 15.45
CA LYS A 95 -0.43 -14.27 15.04
C LYS A 95 -0.09 -14.62 13.59
N MET A 96 -0.47 -15.80 13.10
CA MET A 96 -0.28 -16.18 11.70
C MET A 96 -1.12 -15.30 10.76
N ILE A 97 -2.36 -14.98 11.15
CA ILE A 97 -3.23 -14.06 10.40
C ILE A 97 -2.60 -12.66 10.35
N GLU A 98 -2.10 -12.14 11.46
CA GLU A 98 -1.41 -10.85 11.50
C GLU A 98 -0.19 -10.81 10.57
N LYS A 99 0.64 -11.86 10.57
CA LYS A 99 1.76 -11.96 9.63
C LYS A 99 1.31 -12.02 8.17
N ALA A 100 0.34 -12.88 7.86
CA ALA A 100 -0.18 -13.04 6.50
C ALA A 100 -0.82 -11.75 5.97
N THR A 101 -1.50 -10.99 6.84
CA THR A 101 -2.09 -9.69 6.48
C THR A 101 -1.02 -8.63 6.21
N ALA A 102 0.05 -8.58 7.01
CA ALA A 102 1.20 -7.70 6.75
C ALA A 102 1.86 -8.02 5.41
N GLU A 103 2.18 -9.30 5.15
CA GLU A 103 2.76 -9.75 3.89
C GLU A 103 1.87 -9.42 2.69
N LEU A 104 0.54 -9.54 2.85
CA LEU A 104 -0.43 -9.20 1.81
C LEU A 104 -0.42 -7.70 1.49
N ILE A 105 -0.32 -6.83 2.50
CA ILE A 105 -0.21 -5.38 2.30
C ILE A 105 1.07 -5.04 1.53
N ASP A 106 2.20 -5.64 1.90
CA ASP A 106 3.47 -5.42 1.22
C ASP A 106 3.43 -5.92 -0.23
N ALA A 107 2.86 -7.10 -0.47
CA ALA A 107 2.67 -7.63 -1.82
C ALA A 107 1.75 -6.74 -2.67
N ARG A 108 0.69 -6.17 -2.09
CA ARG A 108 -0.17 -5.19 -2.77
C ARG A 108 0.60 -3.92 -3.13
N LYS A 109 1.41 -3.40 -2.22
CA LYS A 109 2.24 -2.22 -2.46
C LYS A 109 3.24 -2.46 -3.59
N TYR A 110 3.91 -3.62 -3.57
CA TYR A 110 4.82 -4.02 -4.66
C TYR A 110 4.09 -4.06 -6.02
N LYS A 111 2.91 -4.67 -6.06
CA LYS A 111 2.11 -4.74 -7.29
C LYS A 111 1.66 -3.35 -7.77
N SER A 112 1.25 -2.45 -6.87
CA SER A 112 0.89 -1.07 -7.22
C SER A 112 2.09 -0.34 -7.83
N ASN A 113 3.24 -0.41 -7.17
CA ASN A 113 4.47 0.20 -7.66
C ASN A 113 4.86 -0.38 -9.03
N GLN A 114 4.77 -1.70 -9.22
CA GLN A 114 5.04 -2.34 -10.50
C GLN A 114 4.13 -1.82 -11.62
N GLN A 115 2.84 -1.67 -11.35
CA GLN A 115 1.89 -1.11 -12.31
C GLN A 115 2.20 0.35 -12.67
N GLU A 116 2.62 1.16 -11.69
CA GLU A 116 3.07 2.53 -11.92
C GLU A 116 4.34 2.56 -12.78
N TYR A 117 5.34 1.71 -12.48
CA TYR A 117 6.55 1.60 -13.29
C TYR A 117 6.26 1.15 -14.72
N ASP A 118 5.36 0.18 -14.91
CA ASP A 118 4.94 -0.26 -16.24
C ASP A 118 4.20 0.85 -17.00
N ALA A 119 3.39 1.65 -16.31
CA ALA A 119 2.72 2.81 -16.90
C ALA A 119 3.73 3.88 -17.33
N PHE A 120 4.72 4.19 -16.47
CA PHE A 120 5.81 5.10 -16.82
C PHE A 120 6.66 4.57 -17.97
N ALA A 121 7.01 3.28 -17.98
CA ALA A 121 7.76 2.66 -19.05
C ALA A 121 7.02 2.76 -20.40
N LYS A 122 5.70 2.55 -20.41
CA LYS A 122 4.87 2.75 -21.60
C LYS A 122 4.90 4.19 -22.10
N ILE A 123 4.90 5.19 -21.22
CA ILE A 123 4.99 6.60 -21.60
C ILE A 123 6.39 6.91 -22.13
N ILE A 124 7.44 6.47 -21.44
CA ILE A 124 8.84 6.68 -21.84
C ILE A 124 9.11 6.07 -23.22
N ASN A 125 8.63 4.86 -23.48
CA ASN A 125 8.81 4.17 -24.76
C ASN A 125 8.06 4.81 -25.95
N LYS A 126 7.16 5.78 -25.70
CA LYS A 126 6.57 6.58 -26.80
C LYS A 126 7.55 7.64 -27.31
N HIS A 127 8.52 8.04 -26.50
CA HIS A 127 9.55 8.98 -26.90
C HIS A 127 10.71 8.24 -27.58
N PRO A 128 11.40 8.87 -28.55
CA PRO A 128 12.54 8.26 -29.22
C PRO A 128 13.67 7.99 -28.21
N ASP A 129 14.51 7.03 -28.56
CA ASP A 129 15.66 6.69 -27.74
C ASP A 129 16.57 7.92 -27.55
N ARG A 130 17.18 8.03 -26.36
CA ARG A 130 18.04 9.16 -26.03
C ARG A 130 19.25 9.22 -26.95
N ALA A 131 19.78 8.08 -27.38
CA ALA A 131 20.92 8.03 -28.28
C ALA A 131 20.57 8.62 -29.65
N THR A 132 19.41 8.27 -30.22
CA THR A 132 18.99 8.79 -31.53
C THR A 132 18.65 10.27 -31.45
N SER A 133 17.95 10.70 -30.41
CA SER A 133 17.64 12.14 -30.21
C SER A 133 18.91 12.97 -30.02
N ASN A 134 19.90 12.48 -29.27
CA ASN A 134 21.18 13.17 -29.11
C ASN A 134 21.99 13.24 -30.42
N ALA A 135 21.93 12.19 -31.26
CA ALA A 135 22.57 12.21 -32.57
C ALA A 135 21.91 13.23 -33.51
N GLU A 136 20.58 13.32 -33.52
CA GLU A 136 19.83 14.33 -34.27
C GLU A 136 20.16 15.75 -33.78
N ILE A 137 20.23 15.96 -32.47
CA ILE A 137 20.65 17.25 -31.88
C ILE A 137 22.07 17.61 -32.31
N ALA A 138 23.00 16.65 -32.32
CA ALA A 138 24.37 16.88 -32.74
C ALA A 138 24.44 17.30 -34.23
N LYS A 139 23.69 16.62 -35.10
CA LYS A 139 23.59 16.97 -36.51
C LYS A 139 22.99 18.36 -36.74
N ILE A 140 21.88 18.67 -36.07
CA ILE A 140 21.25 19.99 -36.18
C ILE A 140 22.19 21.09 -35.68
N LYS A 141 22.98 20.85 -34.63
CA LYS A 141 23.99 21.80 -34.18
C LYS A 141 25.06 22.04 -35.23
N GLU A 142 25.56 20.99 -35.86
CA GLU A 142 26.53 21.10 -36.95
C GLU A 142 25.97 21.90 -38.13
N ASP A 143 24.72 21.64 -38.52
CA ASP A 143 24.03 22.38 -39.58
C ASP A 143 23.84 23.87 -39.22
N VAL A 144 23.51 24.18 -37.96
CA VAL A 144 23.41 25.57 -37.45
C VAL A 144 24.76 26.27 -37.47
N ASP A 145 25.82 25.59 -37.04
CA ASP A 145 27.18 26.14 -37.06
C ASP A 145 27.64 26.39 -38.50
N ALA A 146 27.33 25.50 -39.45
CA ALA A 146 27.62 25.70 -40.86
C ALA A 146 26.85 26.91 -41.46
N LEU A 147 25.55 27.01 -41.17
CA LEU A 147 24.72 28.12 -41.66
C LEU A 147 25.11 29.48 -41.05
N THR A 148 25.57 29.50 -39.80
CA THR A 148 26.07 30.74 -39.18
C THR A 148 27.37 31.19 -39.84
N ILE A 149 28.29 30.28 -40.15
CA ILE A 149 29.50 30.60 -40.92
C ILE A 149 29.15 31.13 -42.32
N GLU A 150 28.20 30.50 -43.02
CA GLU A 150 27.76 30.97 -44.33
C GLU A 150 27.13 32.36 -44.26
N LYS A 151 26.25 32.58 -43.28
CA LYS A 151 25.63 33.88 -43.03
C LYS A 151 26.67 34.96 -42.74
N ASP A 152 27.61 34.70 -41.83
CA ASP A 152 28.67 35.66 -41.48
C ASP A 152 29.55 35.98 -42.71
N GLY A 153 29.81 34.98 -43.57
CA GLY A 153 30.50 35.17 -44.84
C GLY A 153 29.72 36.03 -45.83
N LEU A 154 28.40 35.86 -45.92
CA LEU A 154 27.53 36.69 -46.76
C LEU A 154 27.42 38.12 -46.21
N ASP A 155 27.30 38.29 -44.89
CA ASP A 155 27.27 39.59 -44.23
C ASP A 155 28.60 40.33 -44.43
N ALA A 156 29.74 39.64 -44.42
CA ALA A 156 31.04 40.20 -44.77
C ALA A 156 31.09 40.72 -46.22
N LYS A 157 30.64 39.90 -47.19
CA LYS A 157 30.55 40.31 -48.61
C LYS A 157 29.61 41.49 -48.81
N LEU A 158 28.47 41.50 -48.12
CA LEU A 158 27.51 42.58 -48.20
C LEU A 158 28.08 43.88 -47.62
N ASN A 159 28.83 43.80 -46.53
CA ASN A 159 29.54 44.95 -45.96
C ASN A 159 30.66 45.45 -46.88
N GLU A 160 31.36 44.57 -47.58
CA GLU A 160 32.33 44.96 -48.61
C GLU A 160 31.64 45.72 -49.76
N ARG A 161 30.54 45.20 -50.31
CA ARG A 161 29.74 45.92 -51.32
C ARG A 161 29.21 47.25 -50.81
N ARG A 162 28.78 47.36 -49.55
CA ARG A 162 28.38 48.64 -48.95
C ARG A 162 29.54 49.64 -48.93
N LYS A 163 30.76 49.19 -48.60
CA LYS A 163 31.96 50.05 -48.64
C LYS A 163 32.30 50.48 -50.07
N GLU A 164 32.26 49.56 -51.04
CA GLU A 164 32.47 49.88 -52.46
C GLU A 164 31.47 50.94 -52.95
N VAL A 165 30.17 50.76 -52.66
CA VAL A 165 29.12 51.72 -53.02
C VAL A 165 29.35 53.07 -52.32
N HIS A 166 29.76 53.07 -51.06
CA HIS A 166 30.08 54.31 -50.34
C HIS A 166 31.25 55.06 -50.99
N VAL A 167 32.30 54.36 -51.41
CA VAL A 167 33.43 54.96 -52.15
C VAL A 167 32.97 55.53 -53.49
N LEU A 168 32.12 54.81 -54.23
CA LEU A 168 31.54 55.32 -55.49
C LEU A 168 30.71 56.58 -55.26
N LEU A 169 29.86 56.59 -54.22
CA LEU A 169 29.07 57.77 -53.84
C LEU A 169 29.96 58.97 -53.46
N GLN A 170 31.05 58.73 -52.72
CA GLN A 170 32.00 59.78 -52.37
C GLN A 170 32.76 60.31 -53.60
N ALA A 171 33.10 59.44 -54.55
CA ALA A 171 33.71 59.84 -55.83
C ALA A 171 32.73 60.66 -56.68
N ILE A 172 31.47 60.27 -56.77
CA ILE A 172 30.41 61.04 -57.44
C ILE A 172 30.28 62.41 -56.79
N HIS A 173 30.17 62.48 -55.46
CA HIS A 173 30.06 63.75 -54.74
C HIS A 173 31.31 64.63 -54.92
N GLY A 174 32.50 64.03 -54.94
CA GLY A 174 33.74 64.73 -55.24
C GLY A 174 33.79 65.27 -56.67
N LEU A 175 33.26 64.53 -57.64
CA LEU A 175 33.11 64.99 -59.02
C LEU A 175 32.06 66.10 -59.14
N GLU A 176 30.91 65.99 -58.47
CA GLU A 176 29.90 67.05 -58.38
C GLU A 176 30.51 68.32 -57.76
N GLN A 177 31.30 68.19 -56.70
CA GLN A 177 31.96 69.32 -56.06
C GLN A 177 33.03 69.96 -56.95
N LYS A 178 33.79 69.15 -57.71
CA LYS A 178 34.72 69.64 -58.73
C LYS A 178 33.98 70.34 -59.87
N MET A 179 32.88 69.77 -60.37
CA MET A 179 32.05 70.40 -61.41
C MET A 179 31.51 71.76 -60.92
N ARG A 180 30.96 71.83 -59.71
CA ARG A 180 30.51 73.09 -59.10
C ARG A 180 31.63 74.10 -58.90
N ARG A 181 32.85 73.65 -58.59
CA ARG A 181 34.03 74.52 -58.51
C ARG A 181 34.44 75.05 -59.88
N VAL A 182 34.47 74.21 -60.92
CA VAL A 182 34.76 74.63 -62.29
C VAL A 182 33.69 75.58 -62.82
N GLU A 183 32.41 75.35 -62.50
CA GLU A 183 31.32 76.29 -62.81
C GLU A 183 31.50 77.63 -62.10
N ALA A 184 31.94 77.62 -60.83
CA ALA A 184 32.22 78.84 -60.08
C ALA A 184 33.50 79.55 -60.56
N GLU A 185 34.55 78.82 -60.93
CA GLU A 185 35.80 79.37 -61.48
C GLU A 185 35.57 79.97 -62.88
N ASN A 186 34.80 79.29 -63.75
CA ASN A 186 34.38 79.85 -65.04
C ASN A 186 33.47 81.08 -64.87
N ALA A 187 32.63 81.13 -63.83
CA ALA A 187 31.82 82.30 -63.53
C ALA A 187 32.66 83.49 -63.01
N VAL A 188 33.77 83.22 -62.30
CA VAL A 188 34.73 84.25 -61.87
C VAL A 188 35.59 84.71 -63.05
N GLU A 189 35.99 83.83 -63.96
CA GLU A 189 36.76 84.19 -65.16
C GLU A 189 35.91 85.03 -66.13
N ILE A 190 34.60 84.77 -66.24
CA ILE A 190 33.66 85.66 -66.96
C ILE A 190 33.48 87.00 -66.22
N MET A 191 33.53 87.02 -64.89
CA MET A 191 33.37 88.25 -64.09
C MET A 191 34.64 89.12 -64.10
N ASP A 192 35.84 88.53 -64.12
CA ASP A 192 37.13 89.23 -64.31
C ASP A 192 37.23 89.83 -65.72
N ILE A 193 36.76 89.14 -66.77
CA ILE A 193 36.67 89.71 -68.13
C ILE A 193 35.71 90.91 -68.18
N THR A 194 34.62 90.89 -67.41
CA THR A 194 33.67 92.03 -67.37
C THR A 194 34.06 93.17 -66.44
N MET A 195 34.99 92.98 -65.50
CA MET A 195 35.47 94.07 -64.62
C MET A 195 36.68 94.81 -65.22
N ASP A 196 37.42 94.22 -66.16
CA ASP A 196 38.47 94.92 -66.93
C ASP A 196 37.90 95.79 -68.08
N ASP A 197 36.61 95.65 -68.44
CA ASP A 197 35.96 96.42 -69.53
C ASP A 197 35.21 97.70 -69.06
N ASP A 198 35.19 98.01 -67.75
CA ASP A 198 34.46 99.18 -67.18
C ASP A 198 35.38 100.32 -66.67
N GLU A 199 36.69 100.32 -66.98
CA GLU A 199 37.64 101.43 -66.72
C GLU A 199 38.36 101.95 -67.99
N GLU A 200 37.63 102.39 -69.03
CA GLU A 200 38.08 103.26 -70.16
C GLU A 200 36.80 103.52 -71.01
N GLU A 201 36.26 104.71 -71.31
CA GLU A 201 36.72 106.09 -71.46
C GLU A 201 35.53 107.06 -71.27
N ASP A 202 35.89 108.34 -71.08
CA ASP A 202 35.10 109.58 -71.09
C ASP A 202 34.16 109.82 -72.29
#